data_AF-A0AAU6JR53-F1
#
_entry.id   AF-A0AAU6JR53-F1
#
_cell.length_a   1.000
_cell.length_b   1.000
_cell.length_c   1.000
_cell.angle_alpha   90.00
_cell.angle_beta   90.00
_cell.angle_gamma   90.00
#
_symmetry.space_group_name_H-M   'P 1'
#
loop_
_entity.id
_entity.type
_entity.pdbx_description
1 polymer ?
#
loop_
_entity_poly.entity_id
_entity_poly.type
_entity_poly.pdbx_seq_one_letter_code
_entity_poly.pdbx_strand_id
1 'polypeptide(L)' 'MRYEMEPGTRDALIAAGRGSGDNIAAIRESFGLHLDESGESTEFVHVKPERGGLNFGLREGPADVFNSRILRMTRELL' A
#
# COMPACT_ATOMS: atom_id res chain seq x y z
N MET A 1 9.02 -13.72 -4.62
CA MET A 1 7.86 -14.18 -3.80
C MET A 1 6.61 -13.66 -4.47
N ARG A 2 5.57 -14.48 -4.57
CA ARG A 2 4.27 -14.09 -5.11
C ARG A 2 3.17 -14.43 -4.11
N TYR A 3 2.25 -13.49 -3.91
CA TYR A 3 1.10 -13.65 -3.02
C TYR A 3 -0.19 -13.61 -3.84
N GLU A 4 -1.06 -14.58 -3.61
CA GLU A 4 -2.46 -14.52 -3.98
C GLU A 4 -3.22 -13.89 -2.81
N MET A 5 -3.97 -12.84 -3.10
CA MET A 5 -4.62 -12.01 -2.08
C MET A 5 -6.15 -12.08 -2.23
N GLU A 6 -6.87 -11.84 -1.13
CA GLU A 6 -8.32 -11.67 -1.18
C GLU A 6 -8.72 -10.54 -2.13
N PRO A 7 -9.86 -10.66 -2.84
CA PRO A 7 -10.46 -9.54 -3.56
C PRO A 7 -10.62 -8.30 -2.66
N GLY A 8 -10.32 -7.11 -3.20
CA GLY A 8 -10.40 -5.85 -2.46
C GLY A 8 -9.19 -5.55 -1.56
N THR A 9 -8.15 -6.39 -1.55
CA THR A 9 -6.91 -6.12 -0.79
C THR A 9 -6.28 -4.77 -1.14
N ARG A 10 -6.27 -4.40 -2.43
CA ARG A 10 -5.76 -3.09 -2.86
C ARG A 10 -6.53 -1.94 -2.21
N ASP A 11 -7.85 -2.03 -2.19
CA ASP A 11 -8.71 -0.98 -1.64
C ASP A 11 -8.55 -0.89 -0.12
N ALA A 12 -8.36 -2.01 0.57
CA ALA A 12 -8.06 -2.03 1.99
C ALA A 12 -6.70 -1.38 2.32
N LEU A 13 -5.67 -1.63 1.50
CA LEU A 13 -4.37 -0.96 1.64
C LEU A 13 -4.46 0.54 1.39
N ILE A 14 -5.31 0.97 0.44
CA ILE A 14 -5.58 2.38 0.17
C ILE A 14 -6.34 3.02 1.33
N ALA A 15 -7.35 2.34 1.87
CA ALA A 15 -8.17 2.82 2.99
C ALA A 15 -7.36 2.99 4.29
N ALA A 16 -6.41 2.08 4.55
CA ALA A 16 -5.43 2.20 5.63
C ALA A 16 -4.21 3.07 5.25
N GLY A 17 -4.23 3.65 4.04
CA GLY A 17 -3.10 4.29 3.40
C GLY A 17 -2.98 5.76 3.71
N ARG A 18 -1.73 6.23 3.85
CA ARG A 18 -1.40 7.65 3.89
C ARG A 18 -0.22 7.96 2.99
N GLY A 19 -0.23 9.16 2.41
CA GLY A 19 0.84 9.68 1.56
C GLY A 19 1.75 10.65 2.31
N SER A 20 2.92 10.94 1.76
CA SER A 20 3.90 11.85 2.34
C SER A 20 4.21 13.01 1.39
N GLY A 21 3.97 14.26 1.79
CA GLY A 21 4.32 15.45 1.02
C GLY A 21 3.96 15.36 -0.47
N ASP A 22 4.95 15.54 -1.35
CA ASP A 22 4.82 15.53 -2.82
C ASP A 22 4.16 14.27 -3.40
N ASN A 23 4.22 13.13 -2.69
CA ASN A 23 3.56 11.91 -3.14
C ASN A 23 2.03 12.06 -3.21
N ILE A 24 1.42 12.87 -2.34
CA ILE A 24 -0.05 13.03 -2.31
C ILE A 24 -0.54 13.68 -3.61
N ALA A 25 0.15 14.71 -4.08
CA ALA A 25 -0.19 15.37 -5.34
C ALA A 25 -0.04 14.42 -6.53
N ALA A 26 1.10 13.71 -6.61
CA ALA A 26 1.36 12.75 -7.68
C ALA A 26 0.37 11.57 -7.67
N ILE A 27 -0.03 11.09 -6.49
CA ILE A 27 -1.02 10.02 -6.33
C ILE A 27 -2.39 10.48 -6.83
N ARG A 28 -2.80 11.70 -6.49
CA ARG A 28 -4.07 12.26 -6.96
C ARG A 28 -4.08 12.40 -8.47
N GLU A 29 -3.02 12.94 -9.05
CA GLU A 29 -2.91 13.14 -10.50
C GLU A 29 -2.90 11.81 -11.27
N SER A 30 -2.10 10.84 -10.80
CA SER A 30 -1.87 9.59 -11.54
C SER A 30 -2.95 8.53 -11.32
N PHE A 31 -3.61 8.54 -10.16
CA PHE A 31 -4.53 7.47 -9.76
C PHE A 31 -5.92 7.97 -9.33
N GLY A 32 -6.15 9.29 -9.25
CA GLY A 32 -7.42 9.85 -8.77
C GLY A 32 -7.72 9.56 -7.30
N LEU A 33 -6.70 9.18 -6.52
CA LEU A 33 -6.86 8.80 -5.12
C LEU A 33 -6.59 9.98 -4.19
N HIS A 34 -7.39 10.07 -3.14
CA HIS A 34 -7.23 11.04 -2.06
C HIS A 34 -6.77 10.30 -0.80
N LEU A 35 -5.64 10.72 -0.23
CA LEU A 35 -5.06 10.15 0.97
C LEU A 35 -4.76 11.25 1.98
N ASP A 36 -4.82 10.90 3.25
CA ASP A 36 -4.36 11.76 4.34
C ASP A 36 -2.82 11.78 4.39
N GLU A 37 -2.28 12.80 5.07
CA GLU A 37 -0.84 12.91 5.28
C GLU A 37 -0.35 11.99 6.40
N SER A 38 0.77 11.32 6.11
CA SER A 38 1.47 10.39 6.97
C SER A 38 2.10 11.06 8.19
N GLY A 39 2.65 12.26 8.01
CA GLY A 39 3.61 12.86 8.93
C GLY A 39 4.78 11.89 9.18
N GLU A 40 5.19 11.77 10.45
CA GLU A 40 6.26 10.88 10.91
C GLU A 40 5.79 9.51 11.42
N SER A 41 4.48 9.27 11.50
CA SER A 41 3.94 8.05 12.11
C SER A 41 4.23 6.79 11.27
N THR A 42 4.22 5.63 11.94
CA THR A 42 4.47 4.32 11.32
C THR A 42 3.24 3.42 11.28
N GLU A 43 2.10 3.94 11.72
CA GLU A 43 0.89 3.17 12.02
C GLU A 43 -0.07 3.05 10.83
N PHE A 44 0.40 3.34 9.61
CA PHE A 44 -0.41 3.32 8.39
C PHE A 44 0.38 2.74 7.23
N VAL A 45 -0.34 2.27 6.22
CA VAL A 45 0.28 1.83 4.96
C VAL A 45 0.87 3.05 4.26
N HIS A 46 2.18 3.06 4.02
CA HIS A 46 2.81 4.15 3.27
C HIS A 46 2.52 3.97 1.78
N VAL A 47 1.66 4.80 1.22
CA VAL A 47 1.32 4.74 -0.20
C VAL A 47 2.22 5.71 -0.97
N LYS A 48 2.91 5.20 -1.98
CA LYS A 48 3.78 5.99 -2.85
C LYS A 48 3.64 5.61 -4.32
N PRO A 49 3.69 6.58 -5.25
CA PRO A 49 3.84 6.29 -6.66
C PRO A 49 5.29 5.86 -6.92
N GLU A 50 5.52 4.79 -7.67
CA GLU A 50 6.86 4.39 -8.10
C GLU A 50 6.80 3.67 -9.45
N ARG A 51 7.60 4.12 -10.42
CA ARG A 51 7.72 3.54 -11.78
C ARG A 51 6.36 3.34 -12.50
N GLY A 52 5.44 4.29 -12.33
CA GLY A 52 4.11 4.24 -12.94
C GLY A 52 3.09 3.34 -12.22
N GLY A 53 3.49 2.69 -11.13
CA GLY A 53 2.62 1.88 -10.27
C GLY A 53 2.40 2.50 -8.89
N LEU A 54 1.36 2.03 -8.21
CA LEU A 54 1.12 2.34 -6.80
C LEU A 54 1.81 1.28 -5.94
N ASN A 55 2.67 1.71 -5.02
CA ASN A 55 3.41 0.84 -4.12
C ASN A 55 2.99 1.10 -2.67
N PHE A 56 3.04 0.03 -1.88
CA PHE A 56 2.59 0.01 -0.49
C PHE A 56 3.75 -0.40 0.41
N GLY A 57 4.26 0.54 1.20
CA GLY A 57 5.22 0.31 2.25
C GLY A 57 4.51 -0.14 3.53
N LEU A 58 4.75 -1.37 3.95
CA LEU A 58 4.22 -1.91 5.19
C LEU A 58 5.28 -1.76 6.29
N ARG A 59 4.95 -0.98 7.32
CA ARG A 59 5.70 -0.94 8.58
C ARG A 59 5.08 -1.90 9.60
N GLU A 60 5.64 -1.98 10.80
CA GLU A 60 5.18 -2.92 11.84
C GLU A 60 3.66 -2.81 12.11
N GLY A 61 3.15 -1.58 12.25
CA GLY A 61 1.72 -1.32 12.48
C GLY A 61 0.79 -1.90 11.41
N PRO A 62 0.87 -1.48 10.14
CA PRO A 62 -0.08 -1.89 9.08
C PRO A 62 0.21 -3.26 8.45
N ALA A 63 1.21 -4.01 8.93
CA ALA A 63 1.57 -5.30 8.32
C ALA A 63 0.41 -6.31 8.38
N ASP A 64 -0.46 -6.19 9.38
CA ASP A 64 -1.66 -7.01 9.56
C ASP A 64 -2.67 -6.84 8.42
N VAL A 65 -2.85 -5.63 7.88
CA VAL A 65 -3.76 -5.32 6.76
C VAL A 65 -3.42 -6.15 5.53
N PHE A 66 -2.12 -6.33 5.28
CA PHE A 66 -1.64 -7.18 4.20
C PHE A 66 -1.71 -8.67 4.57
N ASN A 67 -1.14 -9.05 5.72
CA ASN A 67 -0.97 -10.45 6.10
C ASN A 67 -2.29 -11.19 6.26
N SER A 68 -3.30 -10.54 6.85
CA SER A 68 -4.64 -11.12 7.07
C SER A 68 -5.40 -11.44 5.78
N ARG A 69 -4.94 -10.91 4.63
CA ARG A 69 -5.59 -11.06 3.33
C ARG A 69 -4.82 -11.96 2.36
N ILE A 70 -3.73 -12.59 2.79
CA ILE A 70 -3.00 -13.56 1.98
C ILE A 70 -3.79 -14.86 1.93
N LEU A 71 -4.18 -15.28 0.73
CA LEU A 71 -4.77 -16.60 0.48
C LEU A 71 -3.69 -17.66 0.27
N ARG A 72 -2.62 -17.30 -0.44
CA ARG A 72 -1.51 -18.21 -0.76
C ARG A 72 -0.21 -17.46 -0.98
N MET A 73 0.88 -18.04 -0.48
CA MET A 73 2.24 -17.57 -0.72
C MET A 73 3.03 -18.60 -1.54
N THR A 74 3.64 -18.16 -2.64
CA THR A 74 4.46 -19.00 -3.51
C THR A 74 5.87 -18.42 -3.64
N ARG A 75 6.89 -19.26 -3.44
CA ARG A 75 8.28 -18.90 -3.74
C ARG A 75 8.57 -19.27 -5.18
N GLU A 76 8.76 -18.26 -6.02
CA GLU A 76 9.29 -18.46 -7.37
C GLU A 76 10.81 -18.69 -7.23
N LEU A 77 11.28 -19.86 -7.64
CA LEU A 77 12.70 -20.13 -7.84
C LEU A 77 13.04 -19.54 -9.21
N LEU A 78 13.83 -18.47 -9.20
CA LEU A 78 14.42 -17.86 -10.40
C LEU A 78 15.52 -18.77 -10.95
#